data_AF-A0A383CU72-F1
#
_entry.id   AF-A0A383CU72-F1
#
_cell.length_a   1.000
_cell.length_b   1.000
_cell.length_c   1.000
_cell.angle_alpha   90.00
_cell.angle_beta   90.00
_cell.angle_gamma   90.00
#
_symmetry.space_group_name_H-M   'P 1'
#
loop_
_entity.id
_entity.type
_entity.pdbx_description
1 polymer ?
#
loop_
_entity_poly.entity_id
_entity_poly.type
_entity_poly.pdbx_seq_one_letter_code
_entity_poly.pdbx_strand_id
1 'polypeptide(L)'
;DAWITGRKRFQGDERTELNVIESDETHIKINPLAYWSEEQVKDYLVKHDLPEHPLVEEGYLSIGCAPCTRPVENGQSYRSGRWSGTEKTECGIHKAV
;
A
#
# COMPACT_ATOMS: atom_id res chain seq x y z
N ASP A 1 3.68 -9.54 -19.43
CA ASP A 1 2.71 -8.66 -20.09
C ASP A 1 1.85 -7.83 -19.13
N ALA A 2 1.31 -8.39 -18.03
CA ALA A 2 0.59 -7.60 -17.03
C ALA A 2 0.85 -8.05 -15.58
N TRP A 3 0.78 -7.13 -14.62
CA TRP A 3 0.94 -7.35 -13.18
C TRP A 3 -0.29 -6.89 -12.42
N ILE A 4 -0.70 -7.69 -11.42
CA ILE A 4 -1.68 -7.27 -10.41
C ILE A 4 -0.93 -6.68 -9.24
N THR A 5 -1.37 -5.53 -8.74
CA THR A 5 -0.77 -4.90 -7.54
C THR A 5 -1.79 -4.70 -6.43
N GLY A 6 -1.30 -4.62 -5.19
CA GLY A 6 -2.11 -4.32 -4.01
C GLY A 6 -2.21 -2.83 -3.67
N ARG A 7 -1.87 -1.92 -4.59
CA ARG A 7 -1.94 -0.45 -4.38
C ARG A 7 -3.42 -0.03 -4.23
N LYS A 8 -3.70 0.86 -3.26
CA LYS A 8 -5.04 1.35 -2.93
C LYS A 8 -4.99 2.85 -2.66
N ARG A 9 -6.05 3.59 -3.01
CA ARG A 9 -6.04 5.06 -2.93
C ARG A 9 -5.91 5.62 -1.51
N PHE A 10 -6.54 4.96 -0.52
CA PHE A 10 -6.45 5.39 0.89
C PHE A 10 -5.02 5.33 1.46
N GLN A 11 -4.11 4.66 0.76
CA GLN A 11 -2.71 4.60 1.16
C GLN A 11 -1.97 5.94 0.95
N GLY A 12 -2.62 6.95 0.36
CA GLY A 12 -2.19 8.35 0.35
C GLY A 12 -1.09 8.68 -0.66
N ASP A 13 -0.58 9.91 -0.56
CA ASP A 13 0.47 10.48 -1.42
C ASP A 13 0.13 10.36 -2.92
N GLU A 14 1.08 9.90 -3.72
CA GLU A 14 0.92 9.65 -5.16
C GLU A 14 -0.17 8.62 -5.48
N ARG A 15 -0.69 7.89 -4.48
CA ARG A 15 -1.69 6.83 -4.68
C ARG A 15 -3.12 7.34 -4.70
N THR A 16 -3.42 8.57 -4.28
CA THR A 16 -4.81 9.07 -4.20
C THR A 16 -5.52 9.07 -5.56
N GLU A 17 -4.76 9.27 -6.64
CA GLU A 17 -5.25 9.31 -8.03
C GLU A 17 -5.03 8.01 -8.81
N LEU A 18 -4.80 6.87 -8.11
CA LEU A 18 -4.56 5.58 -8.76
C LEU A 18 -5.66 5.18 -9.74
N ASN A 19 -5.28 4.89 -10.98
CA ASN A 19 -6.16 4.24 -11.94
C ASN A 19 -6.21 2.72 -11.71
N VAL A 20 -7.33 2.09 -12.06
CA VAL A 20 -7.47 0.63 -11.99
C VAL A 20 -6.54 -0.05 -12.99
N ILE A 21 -6.32 0.58 -14.14
CA ILE A 21 -5.38 0.13 -15.17
C ILE A 21 -4.38 1.26 -15.41
N GLU A 22 -3.10 0.93 -15.25
CA GLU A 22 -1.96 1.76 -15.58
C GLU A 22 -1.07 0.99 -16.57
N SER A 23 -0.18 1.68 -17.27
CA SER A 23 0.85 1.05 -18.11
C SER A 23 2.18 1.73 -17.87
N ASP A 24 3.25 0.96 -17.73
CA ASP A 24 4.63 1.45 -17.85
C ASP A 24 5.27 0.92 -19.15
N GLU A 25 6.56 1.20 -19.36
CA GLU A 25 7.28 0.81 -20.58
C GLU A 25 7.31 -0.71 -20.83
N THR A 26 7.10 -1.51 -19.78
CA THR A 26 7.34 -2.95 -19.77
C THR A 26 6.10 -3.78 -19.46
N HIS A 27 5.13 -3.23 -18.71
CA HIS A 27 3.99 -3.98 -18.20
C HIS A 27 2.73 -3.11 -18.11
N ILE A 28 1.58 -3.75 -18.30
CA ILE A 28 0.29 -3.24 -17.81
C ILE A 28 0.21 -3.53 -16.31
N LYS A 29 -0.16 -2.54 -15.50
CA LYS A 29 -0.41 -2.69 -14.07
C LYS A 29 -1.91 -2.60 -13.80
N ILE A 30 -2.43 -3.58 -13.06
CA ILE A 30 -3.83 -3.67 -12.69
C ILE A 30 -3.93 -3.53 -11.16
N ASN A 31 -4.67 -2.52 -10.70
CA ASN A 31 -4.91 -2.23 -9.29
C ASN A 31 -6.38 -2.54 -8.95
N PRO A 32 -6.77 -3.83 -8.83
CA PRO A 32 -8.18 -4.20 -8.65
C PRO A 32 -8.78 -3.63 -7.36
N LEU A 33 -7.94 -3.32 -6.37
CA LEU A 33 -8.34 -2.77 -5.08
C LEU A 33 -8.22 -1.25 -5.02
N ALA A 34 -7.96 -0.54 -6.14
CA ALA A 34 -7.68 0.90 -6.13
C ALA A 34 -8.72 1.72 -5.33
N TYR A 35 -10.00 1.38 -5.47
CA TYR A 35 -11.12 2.07 -4.82
C TYR A 35 -11.55 1.49 -3.48
N TRP A 36 -10.94 0.40 -3.03
CA TRP A 36 -11.30 -0.16 -1.73
C TRP A 36 -10.88 0.79 -0.62
N SER A 37 -11.73 0.96 0.40
CA SER A 37 -11.40 1.64 1.65
C SER A 37 -10.60 0.72 2.58
N GLU A 38 -10.03 1.28 3.65
CA GLU A 38 -9.37 0.50 4.69
C GLU A 38 -10.35 -0.48 5.37
N GLU A 39 -11.57 -0.01 5.64
CA GLU A 39 -12.65 -0.82 6.23
C GLU A 39 -13.01 -2.01 5.32
N GLN A 40 -13.17 -1.79 4.01
CA GLN A 40 -13.47 -2.87 3.06
C GLN A 40 -12.37 -3.94 3.04
N VAL A 41 -11.10 -3.56 3.21
CA VAL A 41 -10.00 -4.53 3.30
C VAL A 41 -10.13 -5.34 4.60
N LYS A 42 -10.34 -4.68 5.74
CA LYS A 42 -10.51 -5.33 7.05
C LYS A 42 -11.71 -6.28 7.06
N ASP A 43 -12.86 -5.83 6.57
CA ASP A 43 -14.08 -6.64 6.46
C ASP A 43 -13.86 -7.88 5.60
N TYR A 44 -13.11 -7.73 4.50
CA TYR A 44 -12.81 -8.86 3.63
C TYR A 44 -11.89 -9.88 4.30
N LEU A 45 -10.89 -9.43 5.06
CA LEU A 45 -10.02 -10.32 5.82
C LEU A 45 -10.83 -11.15 6.83
N VAL A 46 -11.70 -10.50 7.61
CA VAL A 46 -12.57 -11.16 8.60
C VAL A 46 -13.55 -12.12 7.93
N LYS A 47 -14.25 -11.66 6.88
CA LYS A 47 -15.24 -12.46 6.16
C LYS A 47 -14.66 -13.75 5.57
N HIS A 48 -13.39 -13.72 5.19
CA HIS A 48 -12.71 -14.82 4.53
C HIS A 48 -11.69 -15.55 5.41
N ASP A 49 -11.67 -15.28 6.72
CA ASP A 49 -10.76 -15.89 7.69
C ASP A 49 -9.28 -15.81 7.25
N LEU A 50 -8.89 -14.65 6.72
CA LEU A 50 -7.53 -14.41 6.24
C LEU A 50 -6.67 -13.86 7.38
N PRO A 51 -5.48 -14.44 7.63
CA PRO A 51 -4.61 -13.96 8.70
C PRO A 51 -4.01 -12.60 8.34
N GLU A 52 -3.98 -11.69 9.31
CA GLU A 52 -3.18 -10.48 9.22
C GLU A 52 -1.70 -10.78 9.45
N HIS A 53 -0.84 -9.88 9.00
CA HIS A 53 0.58 -9.98 9.32
C HIS A 53 0.78 -9.62 10.81
N PRO A 54 1.55 -10.39 11.61
CA PRO A 54 1.67 -10.17 13.06
C PRO A 54 2.06 -8.74 13.46
N LEU A 55 2.97 -8.12 12.69
CA LEU A 55 3.38 -6.72 12.91
C LEU A 55 2.25 -5.68 12.81
N VAL A 56 1.09 -6.02 12.23
CA VAL A 56 -0.06 -5.09 12.22
C VAL A 56 -0.52 -4.80 13.65
N GLU A 57 -0.51 -5.81 14.53
CA GLU A 57 -0.85 -5.65 15.96
C GLU A 57 0.17 -4.75 16.69
N GLU A 58 1.39 -4.68 16.18
CA GLU A 58 2.46 -3.79 16.68
C GLU A 58 2.42 -2.38 16.05
N GLY A 59 1.39 -2.07 15.24
CA GLY A 59 1.18 -0.76 14.62
C GLY A 59 1.86 -0.57 13.25
N TYR A 60 2.35 -1.64 12.62
CA TYR A 60 2.93 -1.57 11.27
C TYR A 60 1.85 -1.68 10.18
N LEU A 61 1.17 -0.58 9.87
CA LEU A 61 0.10 -0.57 8.85
C LEU A 61 0.60 -0.76 7.41
N SER A 62 1.83 -0.33 7.11
CA SER A 62 2.48 -0.52 5.82
C SER A 62 3.87 -1.12 5.99
N ILE A 63 4.06 -2.35 5.53
CA ILE A 63 5.28 -3.13 5.78
C ILE A 63 6.17 -3.13 4.52
N GLY A 64 7.47 -2.86 4.71
CA GLY A 64 8.51 -2.96 3.69
C GLY A 64 9.78 -3.60 4.25
N CYS A 65 10.95 -3.19 3.77
CA CYS A 65 12.22 -3.63 4.35
C CYS A 65 12.39 -3.10 5.78
N ALA A 66 12.99 -3.89 6.66
CA ALA A 66 13.22 -3.56 8.06
C ALA A 66 13.82 -2.16 8.32
N PRO A 67 14.89 -1.69 7.62
CA PRO A 67 15.48 -0.38 7.92
C PRO A 67 14.64 0.81 7.45
N CYS A 68 13.57 0.59 6.69
CA CYS A 68 12.76 1.65 6.08
C CYS A 68 11.29 1.56 6.49
N THR A 69 10.99 0.83 7.56
CA THR A 69 9.64 0.59 8.06
C THR A 69 9.62 0.74 9.58
N ARG A 70 8.69 1.55 10.10
CA ARG A 70 8.40 1.67 11.54
C ARG A 70 6.89 1.62 11.79
N PRO A 71 6.44 1.43 13.05
CA PRO A 71 5.04 1.61 13.42
C PRO A 71 4.57 3.03 13.12
N VAL A 72 3.28 3.17 12.84
CA VAL A 72 2.62 4.48 12.70
C VAL A 72 2.01 4.90 14.03
N GLU A 73 2.00 6.21 14.29
CA GLU A 73 1.31 6.76 15.46
C GLU A 73 -0.16 7.08 15.13
N ASN A 74 -1.00 7.18 16.16
CA ASN A 74 -2.41 7.53 15.99
C ASN A 74 -2.57 8.87 15.23
N GLY A 75 -3.40 8.85 14.20
CA GLY A 75 -3.67 10.02 13.34
C GLY A 75 -2.63 10.27 12.23
N GLN A 76 -1.55 9.50 12.17
CA GLN A 76 -0.64 9.54 11.01
C GLN A 76 -1.25 8.82 9.79
N SER A 77 -0.77 9.17 8.59
CA SER A 77 -1.21 8.51 7.36
C SER A 77 -0.83 7.02 7.35
N TYR A 78 -1.61 6.21 6.63
CA TYR A 78 -1.45 4.75 6.58
C TYR A 78 -0.02 4.29 6.20
N ARG A 79 0.71 5.09 5.43
CA ARG A 79 2.07 4.80 4.96
C ARG A 79 3.16 5.64 5.63
N SER A 80 2.86 6.46 6.63
CA SER A 80 3.84 7.35 7.29
C SER A 80 5.05 6.61 7.89
N GLY A 81 4.89 5.33 8.23
CA GLY A 81 5.95 4.47 8.73
C GLY A 81 6.97 4.05 7.68
N ARG A 82 6.68 4.26 6.39
CA ARG A 82 7.57 3.95 5.26
C ARG A 82 8.49 5.12 4.96
N TRP A 83 9.79 4.85 4.87
CA TRP A 83 10.81 5.88 4.56
C TRP A 83 10.71 7.14 5.44
N SER A 84 10.31 6.96 6.70
CA SER A 84 10.17 8.03 7.67
C SER A 84 11.44 8.88 7.77
N GLY A 85 11.29 10.21 7.72
CA GLY A 85 12.42 11.14 7.74
C GLY A 85 13.06 11.38 6.36
N THR A 86 12.45 10.90 5.28
CA THR A 86 12.86 11.18 3.90
C THR A 86 11.70 11.76 3.09
N GLU A 87 11.98 12.35 1.92
CA GLU A 87 10.95 12.84 0.99
C GLU A 87 10.36 11.74 0.10
N LYS A 88 10.73 10.47 0.33
CA LYS A 88 10.32 9.35 -0.53
C LYS A 88 8.89 8.90 -0.22
N THR A 89 8.02 9.00 -1.21
CA THR A 89 6.59 8.66 -1.17
C THR A 89 6.26 7.32 -1.84
N GLU A 90 7.11 6.84 -2.76
CA GLU A 90 6.82 5.65 -3.55
C GLU A 90 8.04 4.76 -3.81
N CYS A 91 7.79 3.45 -3.93
CA CYS A 91 8.81 2.44 -4.20
C CYS A 91 9.24 2.47 -5.67
N GLY A 92 10.52 2.21 -5.95
CA GLY A 92 11.04 2.07 -7.31
C GLY A 92 10.39 0.93 -8.12
N ILE A 93 9.73 -0.03 -7.45
CA ILE A 93 8.93 -1.08 -8.12
C ILE A 93 7.75 -0.49 -8.91
N HIS A 94 7.25 0.69 -8.51
CA HIS A 94 6.07 1.31 -9.12
C HIS A 94 6.40 2.48 -10.03
N LYS A 95 7.56 3.11 -9.83
CA LYS A 95 8.04 4.15 -10.74
C LYS A 95 8.44 3.46 -12.05
N ALA A 96 7.88 3.93 -13.16
CA ALA A 96 8.47 3.63 -14.46
C ALA A 96 9.92 4.11 -14.41
N VAL A 97 10.86 3.22 -14.68
CA VAL A 97 12.17 3.64 -15.17
C VAL A 97 11.98 4.05 -16.62
#